data_AF-A0A2P4SS61-F1
#
_entry.id   AF-A0A2P4SS61-F1
#
_cell.length_a   1.000
_cell.length_b   1.000
_cell.length_c   1.000
_cell.angle_alpha   90.00
_cell.angle_beta   90.00
_cell.angle_gamma   90.00
#
_symmetry.space_group_name_H-M   'P 1'
#
loop_
_entity.id
_entity.type
_entity.pdbx_description
1 polymer ?
#
loop_
_entity_poly.entity_id
_entity_poly.type
_entity_poly.pdbx_seq_one_letter_code
_entity_poly.pdbx_strand_id
1 'polypeptide(L)'
;MKVVPMAEEYCKKTIRHMAEYQEHWFYFEAKWQFYLEEREINEENQNKAVFPDNYDAEEREKTYRRWSSEGRGGRRGHDAPMIAYDALLGCGGDWTELCNRSMFHGGESAATGSIAGCLYGLVYGLSKVPKGMYQDLEQRERLEYLGENLYRLSMEEK
;
A
#
# COMPACT_ATOMS: atom_id res chain seq x y z
N MET A 1 11.83 6.59 4.34
CA MET A 1 12.62 6.07 3.20
C MET A 1 13.93 5.36 3.58
N LYS A 2 14.14 4.96 4.84
CA LYS A 2 15.46 4.48 5.35
C LYS A 2 16.03 3.22 4.67
N VAL A 3 15.17 2.36 4.12
CA VAL A 3 15.58 1.07 3.52
C VAL A 3 15.84 1.15 2.01
N VAL A 4 15.53 2.26 1.35
CA VAL A 4 15.74 2.43 -0.10
C VAL A 4 17.23 2.33 -0.45
N PRO A 5 18.18 3.01 0.23
CA PRO A 5 19.60 2.88 -0.09
C PRO A 5 20.13 1.44 0.00
N MET A 6 19.63 0.64 0.95
CA MET A 6 20.00 -0.77 1.10
C MET A 6 19.53 -1.61 -0.10
N ALA A 7 18.31 -1.36 -0.59
CA ALA A 7 17.79 -2.03 -1.77
C ALA A 7 18.58 -1.62 -3.03
N GLU A 8 18.97 -0.36 -3.15
CA GLU A 8 19.77 0.14 -4.27
C GLU A 8 21.15 -0.55 -4.29
N GLU A 9 21.81 -0.66 -3.14
CA GLU A 9 23.10 -1.33 -3.01
C GLU A 9 23.02 -2.81 -3.42
N TYR A 10 21.95 -3.50 -3.00
CA TYR A 10 21.72 -4.89 -3.41
C TYR A 10 21.52 -5.01 -4.93
N CYS A 11 20.71 -4.12 -5.53
CA CYS A 11 20.49 -4.09 -6.97
C CYS A 11 21.77 -3.80 -7.76
N LYS A 12 22.62 -2.87 -7.29
CA LYS A 12 23.94 -2.58 -7.91
C LYS A 12 24.85 -3.81 -7.93
N LYS A 13 24.77 -4.69 -6.93
CA LYS A 13 25.56 -5.93 -6.85
C LYS A 13 25.02 -7.07 -7.73
N THR A 14 23.72 -7.07 -8.00
CA THR A 14 23.02 -8.23 -8.61
C THR A 14 22.53 -7.99 -10.03
N ILE A 15 22.34 -6.72 -10.43
CA ILE A 15 21.80 -6.35 -11.75
C ILE A 15 22.91 -5.80 -12.63
N ARG A 16 23.17 -6.51 -13.73
CA ARG A 16 24.29 -6.26 -14.66
C ARG A 16 24.28 -4.87 -15.32
N HIS A 17 23.10 -4.25 -15.43
CA HIS A 17 22.86 -2.97 -16.11
C HIS A 17 22.16 -1.94 -15.21
N MET A 18 22.48 -1.90 -13.91
CA MET A 18 21.75 -1.05 -12.96
C MET A 18 21.76 0.45 -13.36
N ALA A 19 22.83 0.95 -13.97
CA ALA A 19 22.93 2.33 -14.43
C ALA A 19 21.77 2.77 -15.34
N GLU A 20 21.20 1.84 -16.13
CA GLU A 20 20.04 2.09 -17.01
C GLU A 20 18.73 2.29 -16.21
N TYR A 21 18.69 1.91 -14.93
CA TYR A 21 17.54 2.01 -14.04
C TYR A 21 17.64 3.15 -13.02
N GLN A 22 18.74 3.91 -13.04
CA GLN A 22 18.99 4.97 -12.05
C GLN A 22 17.89 6.05 -12.06
N GLU A 23 17.40 6.44 -13.24
CA GLU A 23 16.30 7.39 -13.36
C GLU A 23 14.98 6.83 -12.81
N HIS A 24 14.70 5.55 -13.06
CA HIS A 24 13.52 4.87 -12.51
C HIS A 24 13.58 4.73 -10.99
N TRP A 25 14.79 4.54 -10.44
CA TRP A 25 15.03 4.52 -9.01
C TRP A 25 14.67 5.86 -8.37
N PHE A 26 15.23 6.95 -8.91
CA PHE A 26 14.96 8.31 -8.44
C PHE A 26 13.48 8.66 -8.54
N TYR A 27 12.80 8.25 -9.62
CA TYR A 27 11.37 8.47 -9.78
C TYR A 27 10.54 7.87 -8.63
N PHE A 28 10.80 6.60 -8.27
CA PHE A 28 10.09 5.95 -7.16
C PHE A 28 10.35 6.69 -5.85
N GLU A 29 11.62 6.98 -5.55
CA GLU A 29 12.01 7.63 -4.32
C GLU A 29 11.37 9.03 -4.18
N ALA A 30 11.46 9.85 -5.22
CA ALA A 30 10.88 11.19 -5.23
C ALA A 30 9.36 11.16 -5.04
N LYS A 31 8.64 10.25 -5.72
CA LYS A 31 7.19 10.11 -5.57
C LYS A 31 6.78 9.78 -4.13
N TRP A 32 7.52 8.89 -3.48
CA TRP A 32 7.26 8.55 -2.07
C TRP A 32 7.66 9.67 -1.11
N GLN A 33 8.74 10.40 -1.37
CA GLN A 33 9.10 11.58 -0.58
C GLN A 33 8.00 12.65 -0.65
N PHE A 34 7.52 13.00 -1.85
CA PHE A 34 6.42 13.95 -2.02
C PHE A 34 5.14 13.52 -1.30
N TYR A 35 4.78 12.23 -1.36
CA TYR A 35 3.61 11.72 -0.64
C TYR A 35 3.76 11.86 0.88
N LEU A 36 4.91 11.49 1.44
CA LEU A 36 5.15 11.59 2.88
C LEU A 36 5.13 13.04 3.35
N GLU A 37 5.68 13.97 2.55
CA GLU A 37 5.58 15.41 2.79
C GLU A 37 4.13 15.92 2.71
N GLU A 38 3.38 15.52 1.68
CA GLU A 38 1.97 15.89 1.50
C GLU A 38 1.07 15.42 2.66
N ARG A 39 1.43 14.31 3.33
CA ARG A 39 0.73 13.79 4.51
C ARG A 39 1.37 14.19 5.83
N GLU A 40 2.42 15.00 5.82
CA GLU A 40 3.18 15.40 7.01
C GLU A 40 3.66 14.20 7.86
N ILE A 41 3.98 13.07 7.21
CA ILE A 41 4.44 11.85 7.87
C ILE A 41 5.95 11.96 8.07
N ASN A 42 6.33 12.42 9.25
CA ASN A 42 7.71 12.55 9.66
C ASN A 42 7.86 12.24 11.17
N GLU A 43 9.11 12.15 11.63
CA GLU A 43 9.41 11.81 13.03
C GLU A 43 8.90 12.90 14.00
N GLU A 44 8.89 14.16 13.58
CA GLU A 44 8.42 15.30 14.40
C GLU A 44 6.92 15.19 14.69
N ASN A 45 6.12 14.75 13.72
CA ASN A 45 4.68 14.52 13.87
C ASN A 45 4.34 13.08 14.32
N GLN A 46 5.29 12.37 14.95
CA GLN A 46 5.10 10.99 15.43
C GLN A 46 4.62 10.01 14.34
N ASN A 47 4.95 10.28 13.07
CA ASN A 47 4.50 9.54 11.90
C ASN A 47 2.96 9.47 11.76
N LYS A 48 2.21 10.44 12.30
CA LYS A 48 0.77 10.56 12.08
C LYS A 48 0.50 11.28 10.77
N ALA A 49 -0.38 10.72 9.95
CA ALA A 49 -0.77 11.33 8.69
C ALA A 49 -1.80 12.45 8.91
N VAL A 50 -1.60 13.57 8.22
CA VAL A 50 -2.56 14.67 8.12
C VAL A 50 -3.30 14.53 6.78
N PHE A 51 -4.63 14.58 6.83
CA PHE A 51 -5.48 14.53 5.65
C PHE A 51 -6.12 15.90 5.38
N PRO A 52 -6.41 16.23 4.12
CA PRO A 52 -7.14 17.45 3.79
C PRO A 52 -8.53 17.47 4.44
N ASP A 53 -9.03 18.66 4.78
CA ASP A 53 -10.38 18.84 5.35
C ASP A 53 -11.48 18.25 4.46
N ASN A 54 -11.35 18.42 3.14
CA ASN A 54 -12.17 17.72 2.14
C ASN A 54 -11.36 16.60 1.48
N TYR A 55 -11.71 15.36 1.79
CA TYR A 55 -11.09 14.17 1.20
C TYR A 55 -12.14 13.11 0.86
N ASP A 56 -13.24 13.57 0.26
CA ASP A 56 -14.33 12.73 -0.25
C ASP A 56 -13.89 11.88 -1.46
N ALA A 57 -14.82 11.11 -2.04
CA ALA A 57 -14.51 10.24 -3.16
C ALA A 57 -14.02 10.99 -4.41
N GLU A 58 -14.51 12.21 -4.66
CA GLU A 58 -14.10 13.01 -5.81
C GLU A 58 -12.68 13.58 -5.63
N GLU A 59 -12.39 14.10 -4.43
CA GLU A 59 -11.05 14.60 -4.10
C GLU A 59 -10.01 13.48 -4.03
N ARG A 60 -10.39 12.29 -3.54
CA ARG A 60 -9.53 11.09 -3.61
C ARG A 60 -9.24 10.70 -5.05
N GLU A 61 -10.23 10.70 -5.93
CA GLU A 61 -10.04 10.40 -7.35
C GLU A 61 -9.04 11.37 -8.00
N LYS A 62 -9.17 12.67 -7.76
CA LYS A 62 -8.21 13.69 -8.24
C LYS A 62 -6.81 13.45 -7.68
N THR A 63 -6.71 13.11 -6.40
CA THR A 63 -5.44 12.85 -5.71
C THR A 63 -4.74 11.61 -6.29
N TYR A 64 -5.46 10.51 -6.47
CA TYR A 64 -4.90 9.26 -7.01
C TYR A 64 -4.43 9.43 -8.46
N ARG A 65 -5.15 10.21 -9.27
CA ARG A 65 -4.68 10.56 -10.62
C ARG A 65 -3.39 11.38 -10.59
N ARG A 66 -3.24 12.31 -9.63
CA ARG A 66 -2.04 13.14 -9.46
C ARG A 66 -0.80 12.33 -9.07
N TRP A 67 -0.97 11.32 -8.22
CA TRP A 67 0.12 10.42 -7.83
C TRP A 67 0.54 9.47 -8.96
N SER A 68 -0.40 9.12 -9.84
CA SER A 68 -0.12 8.25 -10.98
C SER A 68 0.83 8.86 -12.01
N SER A 69 1.48 7.99 -12.80
CA SER A 69 2.31 8.43 -13.92
C SER A 69 1.52 8.66 -15.22
N GLU A 70 0.34 8.06 -15.35
CA GLU A 70 -0.43 7.95 -16.61
C GLU A 70 -1.89 8.38 -16.47
N GLY A 71 -2.24 9.06 -15.37
CA GLY A 71 -3.61 9.46 -15.08
C GLY A 71 -4.52 8.35 -14.53
N ARG A 72 -3.99 7.15 -14.29
CA ARG A 72 -4.71 6.02 -13.67
C ARG A 72 -4.02 5.58 -12.38
N GLY A 73 -4.55 6.03 -11.24
CA GLY A 73 -4.01 5.75 -9.91
C GLY A 73 -3.97 4.27 -9.56
N GLY A 74 -2.87 3.83 -8.98
CA GLY A 74 -2.68 2.47 -8.47
C GLY A 74 -2.22 1.46 -9.51
N ARG A 75 -1.90 1.91 -10.73
CA ARG A 75 -1.51 1.03 -11.84
C ARG A 75 -0.04 0.60 -11.77
N ARG A 76 0.81 1.35 -11.07
CA ARG A 76 2.27 1.19 -11.09
C ARG A 76 2.80 0.83 -9.70
N GLY A 77 4.05 0.39 -9.68
CA GLY A 77 4.70 -0.07 -8.45
C GLY A 77 4.89 1.03 -7.38
N HIS A 78 4.88 2.31 -7.78
CA HIS A 78 4.99 3.41 -6.81
C HIS A 78 3.65 3.77 -6.18
N ASP A 79 2.57 3.85 -6.96
CA ASP A 79 1.29 4.39 -6.51
C ASP A 79 0.30 3.34 -5.98
N ALA A 80 0.37 2.09 -6.44
CA ALA A 80 -0.47 1.02 -5.88
C ALA A 80 -0.27 0.82 -4.35
N PRO A 81 0.96 0.61 -3.85
CA PRO A 81 1.20 0.55 -2.41
C PRO A 81 0.98 1.89 -1.70
N MET A 82 1.17 3.03 -2.37
CA MET A 82 0.96 4.35 -1.78
C MET A 82 -0.52 4.61 -1.48
N ILE A 83 -1.42 4.34 -2.43
CA ILE A 83 -2.87 4.46 -2.23
C ILE A 83 -3.36 3.48 -1.16
N ALA A 84 -2.84 2.24 -1.18
CA ALA A 84 -3.17 1.26 -0.15
C ALA A 84 -2.73 1.71 1.26
N TYR A 85 -1.56 2.33 1.36
CA TYR A 85 -1.04 2.88 2.60
C TYR A 85 -1.83 4.11 3.07
N ASP A 86 -2.17 5.04 2.18
CA ASP A 86 -3.03 6.19 2.45
C ASP A 86 -4.41 5.74 2.98
N ALA A 87 -4.99 4.71 2.37
CA ALA A 87 -6.23 4.11 2.84
C ALA A 87 -6.11 3.50 4.23
N LEU A 88 -5.04 2.73 4.50
CA LEU A 88 -4.81 2.12 5.81
C LEU A 88 -4.65 3.17 6.91
N LEU A 89 -3.90 4.25 6.65
CA LEU A 89 -3.71 5.36 7.58
C LEU A 89 -5.02 6.09 7.86
N GLY A 90 -5.84 6.29 6.83
CA GLY A 90 -7.09 7.05 6.92
C GLY A 90 -8.30 6.26 7.41
N CYS A 91 -8.24 4.92 7.42
CA CYS A 91 -9.42 4.11 7.76
C CYS A 91 -9.74 4.05 9.25
N GLY A 92 -8.81 4.39 10.14
CA GLY A 92 -9.02 4.31 11.59
C GLY A 92 -9.34 2.89 12.08
N GLY A 93 -8.97 1.86 11.32
CA GLY A 93 -9.35 0.47 11.58
C GLY A 93 -10.79 0.14 11.23
N ASP A 94 -11.50 0.95 10.45
CA ASP A 94 -12.80 0.65 9.87
C ASP A 94 -12.63 -0.03 8.50
N TRP A 95 -13.20 -1.23 8.33
CA TRP A 95 -13.09 -1.99 7.08
C TRP A 95 -13.82 -1.31 5.91
N THR A 96 -15.00 -0.74 6.17
CA THR A 96 -15.78 -0.04 5.14
C THR A 96 -15.04 1.19 4.65
N GLU A 97 -14.41 1.95 5.55
CA GLU A 97 -13.61 3.11 5.16
C GLU A 97 -12.35 2.70 4.38
N LEU A 98 -11.70 1.60 4.75
CA LEU A 98 -10.61 1.04 3.95
C LEU A 98 -11.08 0.73 2.52
N CYS A 99 -12.23 0.06 2.35
CA CYS A 99 -12.79 -0.23 1.03
C CYS A 99 -13.11 1.04 0.25
N ASN A 100 -13.75 2.03 0.89
CA ASN A 100 -14.10 3.31 0.27
C ASN A 100 -12.88 4.10 -0.24
N ARG A 101 -11.72 3.92 0.41
CA ARG A 101 -10.46 4.58 0.00
C ARG A 101 -9.68 3.75 -1.01
N SER A 102 -9.53 2.45 -0.79
CA SER A 102 -8.61 1.60 -1.56
C SER A 102 -9.23 0.74 -2.65
N MET A 103 -10.54 0.42 -2.57
CA MET A 103 -11.20 -0.54 -3.47
C MET A 103 -12.25 0.14 -4.37
N PHE A 104 -12.83 1.27 -3.92
CA PHE A 104 -13.89 1.96 -4.62
C PHE A 104 -13.42 3.33 -5.16
N HIS A 105 -12.53 3.28 -6.15
CA HIS A 105 -12.06 4.46 -6.90
C HIS A 105 -11.86 4.11 -8.39
N GLY A 106 -11.73 5.11 -9.27
CA GLY A 106 -11.67 4.97 -10.73
C GLY A 106 -10.31 4.49 -11.29
N GLY A 107 -9.40 4.07 -10.42
CA GLY A 107 -8.03 3.67 -10.77
C GLY A 107 -7.88 2.18 -11.10
N GLU A 108 -6.76 1.59 -10.71
CA GLU A 108 -6.54 0.15 -10.68
C GLU A 108 -6.84 -0.40 -9.27
N SER A 109 -8.14 -0.41 -8.94
CA SER A 109 -8.60 -0.65 -7.57
C SER A 109 -8.39 -2.08 -7.08
N ALA A 110 -8.25 -3.05 -7.98
CA ALA A 110 -7.94 -4.44 -7.62
C ALA A 110 -6.55 -4.56 -6.97
N ALA A 111 -5.55 -3.83 -7.50
CA ALA A 111 -4.19 -3.85 -6.99
C ALA A 111 -4.08 -3.12 -5.63
N THR A 112 -4.62 -1.91 -5.54
CA THR A 112 -4.64 -1.12 -4.29
C THR A 112 -5.44 -1.84 -3.21
N GLY A 113 -6.61 -2.39 -3.55
CA GLY A 113 -7.46 -3.15 -2.65
C GLY A 113 -6.80 -4.41 -2.09
N SER A 114 -6.08 -5.15 -2.95
CA SER A 114 -5.36 -6.36 -2.55
C SER A 114 -4.22 -6.05 -1.58
N ILE A 115 -3.44 -4.99 -1.83
CA ILE A 115 -2.37 -4.55 -0.92
C ILE A 115 -2.97 -4.04 0.39
N ALA A 116 -4.00 -3.18 0.31
CA ALA A 116 -4.65 -2.59 1.48
C ALA A 116 -5.30 -3.65 2.39
N GLY A 117 -6.01 -4.62 1.80
CA GLY A 117 -6.64 -5.71 2.53
C GLY A 117 -5.63 -6.61 3.25
N CYS A 118 -4.50 -6.92 2.60
CA CYS A 118 -3.39 -7.65 3.23
C CYS A 118 -2.86 -6.90 4.46
N LEU A 119 -2.53 -5.60 4.30
CA LEU A 119 -2.00 -4.79 5.39
C LEU A 119 -3.01 -4.61 6.53
N TYR A 120 -4.28 -4.36 6.20
CA TYR A 120 -5.35 -4.25 7.20
C TYR A 120 -5.50 -5.53 8.01
N GLY A 121 -5.51 -6.70 7.35
CA GLY A 121 -5.59 -7.99 8.02
C GLY A 121 -4.43 -8.24 8.97
N LEU A 122 -3.21 -7.82 8.63
CA LEU A 122 -2.05 -7.91 9.52
C LEU A 122 -2.18 -7.01 10.75
N VAL A 123 -2.79 -5.83 10.63
CA VAL A 123 -2.90 -4.84 11.72
C VAL A 123 -4.11 -5.09 12.62
N TYR A 124 -5.26 -5.43 12.04
CA TYR A 124 -6.55 -5.49 12.73
C TYR A 124 -7.19 -6.88 12.78
N GLY A 125 -6.63 -7.86 12.07
CA GLY A 125 -7.24 -9.17 11.88
C GLY A 125 -8.57 -9.09 11.12
N LEU A 126 -9.39 -10.15 11.25
CA LEU A 126 -10.69 -10.26 10.58
C LEU A 126 -11.88 -9.82 11.44
N SER A 127 -11.64 -9.46 12.72
CA SER A 127 -12.71 -9.21 13.69
C SER A 127 -13.69 -8.10 13.29
N LYS A 128 -13.21 -7.12 12.52
CA LYS A 128 -13.99 -5.97 12.01
C LYS A 128 -14.45 -6.13 10.57
N VAL A 129 -14.13 -7.25 9.92
CA VAL A 129 -14.52 -7.55 8.54
C VAL A 129 -15.84 -8.32 8.56
N PRO A 130 -16.87 -7.89 7.80
CA PRO A 130 -18.13 -8.63 7.71
C PRO A 130 -17.91 -10.06 7.22
N LYS A 131 -18.43 -11.06 7.94
CA LYS A 131 -18.25 -12.49 7.59
C LYS A 131 -18.60 -12.83 6.15
N GLY A 132 -19.68 -12.23 5.63
CA GLY A 132 -20.13 -12.43 4.25
C GLY A 132 -19.11 -12.01 3.18
N MET A 133 -18.09 -11.22 3.53
CA MET A 133 -17.05 -10.78 2.59
C MET A 133 -15.93 -11.81 2.39
N TYR A 134 -15.77 -12.78 3.30
CA TYR A 134 -14.66 -13.75 3.22
C TYR A 134 -15.09 -15.20 3.41
N GLN A 135 -16.27 -15.46 4.00
CA GLN A 135 -16.71 -16.82 4.31
C GLN A 135 -16.82 -17.72 3.07
N ASP A 136 -17.24 -17.18 1.92
CA ASP A 136 -17.42 -17.94 0.68
C ASP A 136 -16.42 -17.49 -0.41
N LEU A 137 -15.29 -16.92 0.01
CA LEU A 137 -14.26 -16.43 -0.90
C LEU A 137 -13.68 -17.58 -1.73
N GLU A 138 -13.49 -17.33 -3.02
CA GLU A 138 -12.79 -18.28 -3.89
C GLU A 138 -11.41 -18.60 -3.30
N GLN A 139 -11.09 -19.89 -3.20
CA GLN A 139 -9.84 -20.40 -2.62
C GLN A 139 -9.61 -20.06 -1.13
N ARG A 140 -10.65 -19.73 -0.35
CA ARG A 140 -10.52 -19.40 1.09
C ARG A 140 -9.65 -20.40 1.85
N GLU A 141 -9.98 -21.69 1.77
CA GLU A 141 -9.25 -22.75 2.50
C GLU A 141 -7.76 -22.82 2.09
N ARG A 142 -7.46 -22.58 0.81
CA ARG A 142 -6.08 -22.55 0.31
C ARG A 142 -5.33 -21.34 0.85
N LEU A 143 -5.98 -20.17 0.90
CA LEU A 143 -5.39 -18.94 1.44
C LEU A 143 -5.12 -19.08 2.94
N GLU A 144 -6.07 -19.63 3.70
CA GLU A 144 -5.93 -19.93 5.13
C GLU A 144 -4.76 -20.90 5.37
N TYR A 145 -4.71 -22.01 4.63
CA TYR A 145 -3.60 -22.97 4.70
C TYR A 145 -2.25 -22.33 4.41
N LEU A 146 -2.12 -21.52 3.36
CA LEU A 146 -0.88 -20.84 3.02
C LEU A 146 -0.47 -19.83 4.10
N GLY A 147 -1.43 -19.08 4.65
CA GLY A 147 -1.21 -18.13 5.74
C GLY A 147 -0.67 -18.81 7.00
N GLU A 148 -1.26 -19.94 7.41
CA GLU A 148 -0.80 -20.72 8.56
C GLU A 148 0.62 -21.27 8.35
N ASN A 149 0.95 -21.75 7.15
CA ASN A 149 2.30 -22.23 6.85
C ASN A 149 3.33 -21.10 6.86
N LEU A 150 3.00 -19.93 6.29
CA LEU A 150 3.88 -18.75 6.34
C LEU A 150 4.12 -18.31 7.79
N TYR A 151 3.08 -18.29 8.62
CA TYR A 151 3.19 -17.98 10.04
C TYR A 151 4.11 -18.98 10.76
N ARG A 152 3.93 -20.29 10.54
CA ARG A 152 4.79 -21.32 11.15
C ARG A 152 6.25 -21.14 10.76
N LEU A 153 6.53 -20.95 9.47
CA LEU A 153 7.89 -20.72 8.98
C LEU A 153 8.53 -19.44 9.54
N SER A 154 7.72 -18.41 9.86
CA SER A 154 8.23 -17.18 10.47
C SER A 154 8.59 -17.34 11.96
N MET A 155 8.05 -18.36 12.62
CA MET A 155 8.30 -18.69 14.03
C MET A 155 9.44 -19.70 14.21
N GLU A 156 9.84 -20.39 13.15
CA GLU A 156 11.02 -21.25 13.14
C GLU A 156 12.27 -20.35 13.09
N GLU A 157 13.09 -20.37 14.15
CA GLU A 157 14.41 -19.73 14.13
C GLU A 157 15.25 -20.31 12.97
N LYS A 158 15.88 -19.44 12.19
CA LYS A 158 16.88 -19.82 11.19
C LYS A 158 18.28 -19.80 11.76
#